data_AF-A0A2V9SXD8-F1
#
_entry.id   AF-A0A2V9SXD8-F1
#
_cell.length_a   1.000
_cell.length_b   1.000
_cell.length_c   1.000
_cell.angle_alpha   90.00
_cell.angle_beta   90.00
_cell.angle_gamma   90.00
#
_symmetry.space_group_name_H-M   'P 1'
#
loop_
_entity.id
_entity.type
_entity.pdbx_description
1 polymer ?
#
loop_
_entity_poly.entity_id
_entity_poly.type
_entity_poly.pdbx_seq_one_letter_code
_entity_poly.pdbx_strand_id
1 'polypeptide(L)'
;MSSHSLSQTKNYIRKALWKAADPAPSAKQVQGLWEHFQSSCAYCGRPLQKAERTAHLDHLEATGRNHISNRVLACGLCNGDEKREQNWEDFLVKKCGPGAELSQSRRDRILSWQRQCEQPQALNAEVAAKVEASIIRCNQVLDDCYKEVRQIASGQKNIS
;
A
#
# COMPACT_ATOMS: atom_id res chain seq x y z
N MET A 1 -1.46 -12.61 21.39
CA MET A 1 -0.75 -11.52 20.68
C MET A 1 -0.04 -12.12 19.48
N SER A 2 -0.17 -11.52 18.31
CA SER A 2 0.52 -11.97 17.10
C SER A 2 2.03 -11.84 17.32
N SER A 3 2.77 -12.94 17.24
CA SER A 3 4.24 -12.90 17.20
C SER A 3 4.67 -12.27 15.87
N HIS A 4 5.47 -11.21 15.94
CA HIS A 4 6.06 -10.61 14.74
C HIS A 4 7.46 -11.17 14.50
N SER A 5 7.72 -11.68 13.31
CA SER A 5 9.07 -12.07 12.91
C SER A 5 9.97 -10.84 12.79
N LEU A 6 11.29 -11.04 12.90
CA LEU A 6 12.27 -9.99 12.67
C LEU A 6 12.09 -9.31 11.30
N SER A 7 11.77 -10.09 10.26
CA SER A 7 11.48 -9.58 8.92
C SER A 7 10.22 -8.70 8.88
N GLN A 8 9.15 -9.06 9.59
CA GLN A 8 7.95 -8.24 9.70
C GLN A 8 8.24 -6.91 10.41
N THR A 9 9.04 -6.93 11.48
CA THR A 9 9.46 -5.71 12.19
C THR A 9 10.25 -4.78 11.28
N LYS A 10 11.23 -5.29 10.52
CA LYS A 10 11.98 -4.49 9.53
C LYS A 10 11.08 -3.88 8.47
N ASN A 11 10.08 -4.62 8.00
CA ASN A 11 9.08 -4.10 7.07
C ASN A 11 8.26 -2.96 7.68
N TYR A 12 7.88 -3.07 8.96
CA TYR A 12 7.19 -1.98 9.67
C TYR A 12 8.06 -0.73 9.83
N ILE A 13 9.36 -0.88 10.14
CA ILE A 13 10.32 0.24 10.18
C ILE A 13 10.37 0.95 8.83
N ARG A 14 10.55 0.18 7.74
CA ARG A 14 10.54 0.71 6.37
C ARG A 14 9.26 1.50 6.08
N LYS A 15 8.09 0.93 6.40
CA LYS A 15 6.79 1.57 6.18
C LYS A 15 6.61 2.85 7.01
N ALA A 16 7.12 2.88 8.23
CA ALA A 16 7.05 4.06 9.10
C ALA A 16 7.88 5.22 8.54
N LEU A 17 9.12 4.96 8.12
CA LEU A 17 10.04 5.98 7.59
C LEU A 17 9.55 6.53 6.23
N TRP A 18 9.36 5.64 5.25
CA TRP A 18 8.12 5.53 4.48
C TRP A 18 7.15 6.73 4.51
N LYS A 19 6.20 6.55 5.44
CA LYS A 19 5.04 7.39 5.67
C LYS A 19 5.39 8.81 6.13
N ALA A 20 6.56 9.02 6.74
CA ALA A 20 6.99 10.36 7.14
C ALA A 20 7.39 11.22 5.93
N ALA A 21 8.04 10.61 4.93
CA ALA A 21 8.45 11.29 3.70
C ALA A 21 7.35 11.31 2.63
N ASP A 22 6.47 10.30 2.65
CA ASP A 22 5.41 10.11 1.67
C ASP A 22 4.09 9.83 2.40
N PRO A 23 3.43 10.88 2.93
CA PRO A 23 2.27 10.71 3.80
C PRO A 23 1.09 10.06 3.08
N ALA A 24 0.26 9.37 3.87
CA ALA A 24 -0.99 8.82 3.38
C ALA A 24 -1.96 9.96 2.97
N PRO A 25 -2.93 9.69 2.07
CA PRO A 25 -3.92 10.69 1.69
C PRO A 25 -4.70 11.22 2.90
N SER A 26 -5.02 12.52 2.86
CA SER A 26 -5.86 13.18 3.85
C SER A 26 -7.31 12.67 3.83
N ALA A 27 -8.04 12.86 4.92
CA ALA A 27 -9.46 12.48 4.99
C ALA A 27 -10.31 13.11 3.87
N LYS A 28 -10.02 14.37 3.50
CA LYS A 28 -10.68 15.07 2.39
C LYS A 28 -10.41 14.41 1.03
N GLN A 29 -9.16 14.02 0.78
CA GLN A 29 -8.79 13.30 -0.45
C GLN A 29 -9.46 11.92 -0.51
N VAL A 30 -9.49 11.20 0.62
CA VAL A 30 -10.19 9.92 0.72
C VAL A 30 -11.69 10.10 0.48
N GLN A 31 -12.32 11.12 1.05
CA GLN A 31 -13.73 11.42 0.77
C GLN A 31 -13.99 11.67 -0.71
N GLY A 32 -13.17 12.50 -1.37
CA GLY A 32 -13.29 12.75 -2.81
C GLY A 32 -13.15 11.47 -3.65
N LEU A 33 -12.27 10.56 -3.25
CA LEU A 33 -12.15 9.24 -3.88
C LEU A 33 -13.45 8.44 -3.78
N TRP A 34 -14.07 8.42 -2.60
CA TRP A 34 -15.35 7.74 -2.38
C TRP A 34 -16.48 8.31 -3.24
N GLU A 35 -16.54 9.63 -3.37
CA GLU A 35 -17.52 10.32 -4.21
C GLU A 35 -17.28 10.02 -5.70
N HIS A 36 -16.03 10.12 -6.17
CA HIS A 36 -15.67 9.85 -7.57
C HIS A 36 -16.01 8.42 -8.00
N PHE A 37 -15.73 7.44 -7.14
CA PHE A 37 -16.04 6.04 -7.39
C PHE A 37 -17.46 5.64 -6.96
N GLN A 38 -18.28 6.59 -6.49
CA GLN A 38 -19.67 6.37 -6.07
C GLN A 38 -19.81 5.17 -5.13
N SER A 39 -18.90 5.07 -4.16
CA SER A 39 -18.82 3.95 -3.22
C SER A 39 -18.84 2.57 -3.91
N SER A 40 -18.14 2.42 -5.03
CA SER A 40 -18.01 1.15 -5.76
C SER A 40 -16.55 0.79 -5.99
N CYS A 41 -16.26 -0.52 -6.04
CA CYS A 41 -14.94 -1.03 -6.41
C CYS A 41 -14.58 -0.60 -7.84
N ALA A 42 -13.43 0.03 -8.02
CA ALA A 42 -12.92 0.48 -9.31
C ALA A 42 -12.73 -0.66 -10.31
N TYR A 43 -12.38 -1.86 -9.82
CA TYR A 43 -12.08 -3.00 -10.67
C TYR A 43 -13.31 -3.82 -11.07
N CYS A 44 -14.19 -4.13 -10.11
CA CYS A 44 -15.31 -5.04 -10.33
C CYS A 44 -16.70 -4.37 -10.28
N GLY A 45 -16.78 -3.09 -9.88
CA GLY A 45 -18.03 -2.34 -9.78
C GLY A 45 -18.90 -2.71 -8.57
N ARG A 46 -18.47 -3.64 -7.71
CA ARG A 46 -19.23 -4.03 -6.52
C ARG A 46 -19.43 -2.82 -5.59
N PRO A 47 -20.64 -2.57 -5.09
CA PRO A 47 -20.88 -1.55 -4.06
C PRO A 47 -20.07 -1.83 -2.79
N LEU A 48 -19.61 -0.76 -2.16
CA LEU A 48 -18.78 -0.73 -0.97
C LEU A 48 -19.44 0.12 0.10
N GLN A 49 -19.24 -0.26 1.37
CA GLN A 49 -19.77 0.50 2.50
C GLN A 49 -18.62 1.07 3.34
N LYS A 50 -18.69 2.36 3.67
CA LYS A 50 -17.66 3.05 4.47
C LYS A 50 -17.51 2.47 5.89
N ALA A 51 -18.61 2.00 6.47
CA ALA A 51 -18.64 1.48 7.84
C ALA A 51 -18.08 0.05 7.93
N GLU A 52 -17.99 -0.66 6.81
CA GLU A 52 -17.48 -2.02 6.77
C GLU A 52 -16.02 -2.02 6.34
N ARG A 53 -15.23 -2.97 6.88
CA ARG A 53 -13.83 -3.18 6.46
C ARG A 53 -13.70 -3.82 5.06
N THR A 54 -14.73 -3.67 4.23
CA THR A 54 -14.84 -4.27 2.89
C THR A 54 -14.21 -3.41 1.81
N ALA A 55 -13.95 -2.13 2.10
CA ALA A 55 -13.32 -1.18 1.20
C ALA A 55 -11.84 -0.92 1.57
N HIS A 56 -11.00 -0.91 0.56
CA HIS A 56 -9.57 -0.62 0.66
C HIS A 56 -9.20 0.52 -0.28
N LEU A 57 -8.21 1.31 0.14
CA LEU A 57 -7.49 2.24 -0.73
C LEU A 57 -6.34 1.47 -1.37
N ASP A 58 -6.62 0.85 -2.52
CA ASP A 58 -5.64 0.04 -3.23
C ASP A 58 -4.68 0.93 -4.02
N HIS A 59 -3.41 0.52 -4.09
CA HIS A 59 -2.39 1.14 -4.91
C HIS A 59 -2.51 0.64 -6.35
N LEU A 60 -2.62 1.56 -7.31
CA LEU A 60 -2.54 1.19 -8.74
C LEU A 60 -1.16 0.61 -9.04
N GLU A 61 -0.13 1.38 -8.69
CA GLU A 61 1.28 0.97 -8.69
C GLU A 61 1.69 0.55 -7.27
N ALA A 62 1.88 -0.75 -7.05
CA ALA A 62 2.17 -1.32 -5.73
C ALA A 62 3.48 -0.79 -5.11
N THR A 63 4.47 -0.49 -5.94
CA THR A 63 5.75 0.13 -5.54
C THR A 63 5.72 1.66 -5.64
N GLY A 64 4.60 2.22 -6.10
CA GLY A 64 4.41 3.66 -6.26
C GLY A 64 4.13 4.38 -4.94
N ARG A 65 4.09 5.71 -5.04
CA ARG A 65 3.93 6.61 -3.88
C ARG A 65 2.53 6.58 -3.27
N ASN A 66 2.41 7.19 -2.09
CA ASN A 66 1.20 7.25 -1.28
C ASN A 66 0.21 8.35 -1.69
N HIS A 67 0.56 9.14 -2.70
CA HIS A 67 -0.33 10.15 -3.24
C HIS A 67 -1.68 9.56 -3.68
N ILE A 68 -2.75 10.33 -3.52
CA ILE A 68 -4.12 9.87 -3.79
C ILE A 68 -4.37 9.52 -5.26
N SER A 69 -3.60 10.10 -6.19
CA SER A 69 -3.64 9.71 -7.61
C SER A 69 -3.15 8.28 -7.87
N ASN A 70 -2.36 7.71 -6.95
CA ASN A 70 -1.98 6.30 -6.98
C ASN A 70 -2.92 5.46 -6.10
N ARG A 71 -4.17 5.88 -5.91
CA ARG A 71 -5.17 5.15 -5.13
C ARG A 71 -6.50 5.02 -5.84
N VAL A 72 -7.13 3.87 -5.65
CA VAL A 72 -8.51 3.60 -6.05
C VAL A 72 -9.27 2.91 -4.93
N LEU A 73 -10.60 2.99 -4.98
CA LEU A 73 -11.44 2.16 -4.12
C LEU A 73 -11.48 0.73 -4.65
N ALA A 74 -11.17 -0.24 -3.79
CA ALA A 74 -11.21 -1.65 -4.13
C ALA A 74 -11.89 -2.48 -3.03
N CYS A 75 -12.56 -3.57 -3.43
CA CYS A 75 -13.02 -4.57 -2.47
C CYS A 75 -11.88 -5.49 -2.03
N GLY A 76 -12.05 -6.17 -0.90
CA GLY A 76 -11.04 -7.10 -0.36
C GLY A 76 -10.62 -8.20 -1.33
N LEU A 77 -11.57 -8.78 -2.06
CA LEU A 77 -11.29 -9.81 -3.07
C LEU A 77 -10.38 -9.30 -4.19
N CYS A 78 -10.73 -8.14 -4.79
CA CYS A 78 -9.91 -7.59 -5.88
C CYS A 78 -8.54 -7.13 -5.40
N ASN A 79 -8.48 -6.45 -4.25
CA ASN A 79 -7.23 -5.91 -3.69
C ASN A 79 -6.29 -7.03 -3.16
N GLY A 80 -6.77 -7.81 -2.19
CA GLY A 80 -5.93 -8.74 -1.42
C GLY A 80 -5.72 -10.11 -2.07
N ASP A 81 -6.73 -10.60 -2.79
CA ASP A 81 -6.72 -11.97 -3.27
C ASP A 81 -6.34 -12.04 -4.75
N GLU A 82 -6.94 -11.19 -5.58
CA GLU A 82 -6.86 -11.31 -7.04
C GLU A 82 -5.78 -10.44 -7.68
N LYS A 83 -5.73 -9.12 -7.45
CA LYS A 83 -4.75 -8.21 -8.09
C LYS A 83 -3.39 -8.33 -7.45
N ARG A 84 -3.29 -8.07 -6.13
CA ARG A 84 -2.02 -7.98 -5.41
C ARG A 84 -1.05 -7.01 -6.12
N GLU A 85 0.13 -7.49 -6.46
CA GLU A 85 1.20 -6.72 -7.11
C GLU A 85 1.11 -6.69 -8.64
N GLN A 86 0.08 -7.32 -9.24
CA GLN A 86 -0.12 -7.28 -10.69
C GLN A 86 -0.36 -5.85 -11.17
N ASN A 87 0.04 -5.60 -12.43
CA ASN A 87 -0.32 -4.40 -13.17
C ASN A 87 -1.85 -4.25 -13.17
N TRP A 88 -2.32 -3.05 -12.82
CA TRP A 88 -3.74 -2.80 -12.61
C TRP A 88 -4.54 -2.79 -13.92
N GLU A 89 -3.94 -2.41 -15.05
CA GLU A 89 -4.60 -2.40 -16.36
C GLU A 89 -4.84 -3.84 -16.84
N ASP A 90 -3.82 -4.68 -16.77
CA ASP A 90 -3.92 -6.11 -17.09
C ASP A 90 -4.95 -6.81 -16.19
N PHE A 91 -4.90 -6.51 -14.89
CA PHE A 91 -5.88 -7.02 -13.93
C PHE A 91 -7.30 -6.56 -14.27
N LEU A 92 -7.49 -5.30 -14.64
CA LEU A 92 -8.80 -4.76 -14.97
C LEU A 92 -9.40 -5.45 -16.21
N VAL A 93 -8.60 -5.65 -17.26
CA VAL A 93 -9.02 -6.41 -18.46
C VAL A 93 -9.44 -7.82 -18.07
N LYS A 94 -8.60 -8.53 -17.30
CA LYS A 94 -8.92 -9.87 -16.80
C LYS A 94 -10.19 -9.89 -15.95
N LYS A 95 -10.38 -8.90 -15.08
CA LYS A 95 -11.49 -8.84 -14.13
C LYS A 95 -12.83 -8.55 -14.79
N CYS A 96 -12.82 -7.75 -15.86
CA CYS A 96 -14.04 -7.43 -16.61
C CYS A 96 -14.50 -8.56 -17.53
N GLY A 97 -13.60 -9.47 -17.90
CA GLY A 97 -13.92 -10.58 -18.80
C GLY A 97 -14.13 -10.12 -20.25
N PRO A 98 -14.76 -10.93 -21.10
CA PRO A 98 -14.97 -10.60 -22.51
C PRO A 98 -15.93 -9.41 -22.65
N GLY A 99 -15.39 -8.27 -23.07
CA GLY A 99 -16.14 -7.02 -23.23
C GLY A 99 -15.23 -5.81 -23.06
N ALA A 100 -14.62 -5.35 -24.16
CA ALA A 100 -13.68 -4.23 -24.15
C ALA A 100 -14.29 -2.92 -23.61
N GLU A 101 -15.61 -2.73 -23.78
CA GLU A 101 -16.29 -1.52 -23.33
C GLU A 101 -16.31 -1.37 -21.80
N LEU A 102 -16.54 -2.45 -21.06
CA LEU A 102 -16.61 -2.39 -19.60
C LEU A 102 -15.23 -2.14 -18.98
N SER A 103 -14.20 -2.82 -19.47
CA SER A 103 -12.82 -2.57 -19.02
C SER A 103 -12.38 -1.17 -19.40
N GLN A 104 -12.70 -0.71 -20.61
CA GLN A 104 -12.38 0.65 -21.06
C GLN A 104 -13.09 1.71 -20.21
N SER A 105 -14.39 1.56 -19.96
CA SER A 105 -15.17 2.50 -19.13
C SER A 105 -14.60 2.61 -17.70
N ARG A 106 -14.23 1.47 -17.09
CA ARG A 106 -13.60 1.46 -15.77
C ARG A 106 -12.19 2.07 -15.80
N ARG A 107 -11.41 1.79 -16.84
CA ARG A 107 -10.08 2.37 -17.05
C ARG A 107 -10.18 3.89 -17.16
N ASP A 108 -11.09 4.39 -17.97
CA ASP A 108 -11.30 5.83 -18.14
C ASP A 108 -11.73 6.52 -16.85
N ARG A 109 -12.52 5.86 -16.01
CA ARG A 109 -12.87 6.37 -14.68
C ARG A 109 -11.65 6.48 -13.76
N ILE A 110 -10.75 5.49 -13.78
CA ILE A 110 -9.48 5.51 -13.02
C ILE A 110 -8.57 6.63 -13.54
N LEU A 111 -8.38 6.74 -14.86
CA LEU A 111 -7.56 7.79 -15.45
C LEU A 111 -8.16 9.18 -15.21
N SER A 112 -9.49 9.31 -15.22
CA SER A 112 -10.16 10.56 -14.87
C SER A 112 -9.89 10.97 -13.43
N TRP A 113 -9.87 10.01 -12.50
CA TRP A 113 -9.49 10.29 -11.11
C TRP A 113 -8.07 10.83 -11.03
N GLN A 114 -7.12 10.17 -11.71
CA GLN A 114 -5.72 10.59 -11.73
C GLN A 114 -5.55 12.00 -12.28
N ARG A 115 -6.30 12.37 -13.32
CA ARG A 115 -6.26 13.72 -13.91
C ARG A 115 -6.86 14.80 -13.01
N GLN A 116 -7.85 14.47 -12.19
CA GLN A 116 -8.48 15.41 -11.25
C GLN A 116 -7.62 15.65 -10.00
N CYS A 117 -6.76 14.70 -9.65
CA CYS A 117 -5.83 14.86 -8.55
C CYS A 117 -4.79 15.92 -8.89
N GLU A 118 -4.42 16.73 -7.89
CA GLU A 118 -3.20 17.52 -7.96
C GLU A 118 -2.02 16.59 -8.29
N GLN A 119 -1.07 17.06 -9.10
CA GLN A 119 0.09 16.24 -9.41
C GLN A 119 0.89 16.02 -8.14
N PRO A 120 1.30 14.78 -7.83
CA PRO A 120 2.16 14.54 -6.68
C PRO A 120 3.42 15.36 -6.84
N GLN A 121 3.73 16.19 -5.84
CA GLN A 121 5.03 16.84 -5.80
C GLN A 121 6.13 15.77 -5.87
N ALA A 122 7.12 15.99 -6.73
CA ALA A 122 8.27 15.11 -6.82
C ALA A 122 8.87 14.92 -5.42
N LEU A 123 9.23 13.68 -5.08
CA LEU A 123 9.87 13.43 -3.80
C LEU A 123 11.26 14.07 -3.88
N ASN A 124 11.59 14.90 -2.89
CA ASN A 124 12.94 15.42 -2.82
C ASN A 124 13.93 14.25 -2.71
N ALA A 125 14.89 14.17 -3.64
CA ALA A 125 15.88 13.10 -3.69
C ALA A 125 16.71 13.00 -2.40
N GLU A 126 16.98 14.13 -1.74
CA GLU A 126 17.66 14.18 -0.45
C GLU A 126 16.82 13.51 0.65
N VAL A 127 15.52 13.79 0.68
CA VAL A 127 14.59 13.15 1.62
C VAL A 127 14.52 11.64 1.36
N ALA A 128 14.42 11.22 0.10
CA ALA A 128 14.42 9.81 -0.29
C ALA A 128 15.70 9.09 0.18
N ALA A 129 16.86 9.68 -0.12
CA ALA A 129 18.15 9.14 0.30
C ALA A 129 18.27 9.07 1.83
N LYS A 130 17.75 10.08 2.55
CA LYS A 130 17.74 10.10 4.00
C LYS A 130 16.86 9.00 4.60
N VAL A 131 15.70 8.72 4.00
CA VAL A 131 14.82 7.61 4.40
C VAL A 131 15.54 6.28 4.24
N GLU A 132 16.14 6.02 3.07
CA GLU A 132 16.83 4.76 2.81
C GLU A 132 18.05 4.56 3.74
N ALA A 133 18.86 5.61 3.94
CA ALA A 133 19.95 5.57 4.92
C ALA A 133 19.45 5.30 6.35
N SER A 134 18.28 5.84 6.72
CA SER A 134 17.68 5.61 8.04
C SER A 134 17.15 4.18 8.18
N ILE A 135 16.57 3.59 7.12
CA ILE A 135 16.14 2.19 7.10
C ILE A 135 17.34 1.26 7.34
N ILE A 136 18.44 1.49 6.61
CA ILE A 136 19.68 0.71 6.75
C ILE A 136 20.18 0.79 8.21
N ARG A 137 20.27 2.00 8.76
CA ARG A 137 20.73 2.21 10.14
C ARG A 137 19.83 1.51 11.16
N CYS A 138 18.51 1.66 11.07
CA CYS A 138 17.57 1.03 11.99
C CYS A 138 17.62 -0.51 11.91
N ASN A 139 17.72 -1.06 10.70
CA ASN A 139 17.84 -2.51 10.52
C ASN A 139 19.14 -3.06 11.11
N GLN A 140 20.26 -2.34 10.94
CA GLN A 140 21.54 -2.74 11.52
C GLN A 140 21.48 -2.79 13.05
N VAL A 141 20.98 -1.73 13.69
CA VAL A 141 20.81 -1.68 15.15
C VAL A 141 19.90 -2.81 15.63
N LEU A 142 18.78 -3.04 14.94
CA LEU A 142 17.86 -4.12 15.28
C LEU A 142 18.52 -5.50 15.16
N ASP A 143 19.28 -5.74 14.10
CA ASP A 143 19.98 -7.01 13.89
C ASP A 143 21.03 -7.27 14.96
N ASP A 144 21.80 -6.25 15.34
CA ASP A 144 22.84 -6.37 16.34
C ASP A 144 22.23 -6.66 17.72
N CYS A 145 21.24 -5.88 18.16
CA CYS A 145 20.52 -6.14 19.41
C CYS A 145 19.80 -7.51 19.40
N TYR A 146 19.22 -7.92 18.27
CA TYR A 146 18.56 -9.22 18.16
C TYR A 146 19.57 -10.37 18.33
N LYS A 147 20.76 -10.26 17.73
CA LYS A 147 21.84 -11.26 17.90
C LYS A 147 22.29 -11.35 19.35
N GLU A 148 22.54 -10.22 20.01
CA GLU A 148 22.96 -10.18 21.42
C GLU A 148 21.94 -10.88 22.33
N VAL A 149 20.66 -10.54 22.20
CA VAL A 149 19.58 -11.16 22.99
C VAL A 149 19.49 -12.67 22.70
N ARG A 150 19.64 -13.08 21.44
CA ARG A 150 19.63 -14.50 21.06
C ARG A 150 20.81 -15.28 21.62
N GLN A 151 22.00 -14.68 21.66
CA GLN A 151 23.20 -15.30 22.26
C GLN A 151 22.97 -15.55 23.76
N ILE A 152 22.52 -14.54 24.50
CA ILE A 152 22.21 -14.67 25.93
C ILE A 152 21.14 -15.74 26.17
N ALA A 153 20.05 -15.70 25.41
CA ALA A 153 18.96 -16.68 25.53
C ALA A 153 19.39 -18.12 25.19
N SER A 154 20.32 -18.29 24.24
CA SER A 154 20.89 -19.61 23.93
C SER A 154 21.84 -20.11 25.01
N GLY A 155 22.63 -19.23 25.64
CA GLY A 155 23.50 -19.57 26.75
C GLY A 155 22.74 -20.04 27.99
N GLN A 156 21.56 -19.47 28.25
CA GLN A 156 20.69 -19.89 29.35
C GLN A 156 20.13 -21.32 29.18
N LYS A 157 19.88 -21.76 27.94
CA LYS A 157 19.37 -23.12 27.66
C LYS A 157 20.42 -24.22 27.85
N ASN A 158 21.70 -23.89 27.90
CA ASN A 158 22.79 -24.85 28.07
C ASN A 158 23.20 -25.03 29.54
N ILE A 159 22.56 -24.32 30.47
CA ILE A 159 22.85 -24.34 31.92
C ILE A 159 21.67 -24.97 32.71
N SER A 160 20.58 -25.29 32.04
CA SER A 160 19.38 -25.97 32.57
C SER A 160 19.29 -27.40 32.06
#